data_AF-A0A4U5PLY6-F1
#
_entry.id   AF-A0A4U5PLY6-F1
#
_cell.length_a   1.000
_cell.length_b   1.000
_cell.length_c   1.000
_cell.angle_alpha   90.00
_cell.angle_beta   90.00
_cell.angle_gamma   90.00
#
_symmetry.space_group_name_H-M   'P 1'
#
loop_
_entity.id
_entity.type
_entity.pdbx_description
1 polymer ?
#
loop_
_entity_poly.entity_id
_entity_poly.type
_entity_poly.pdbx_seq_one_letter_code
_entity_poly.pdbx_strand_id
1 'polypeptide(L)'
;MHADYSTAEAVIAPEHLQFETPGEDTIIITEVMFGCGLVNIRKSTGKWDGVFGLGDSVDSVVYKLGSRFSYCIGNILDPSYSFNRLTIGEGVTVEGYSTPYETDGGSSYITLEGIARLRRRKTKHIF
;
A
#
# COMPACT_ATOMS: atom_id res chain seq x y z
N MET A 1 -11.97 -3.38 8.49
CA MET A 1 -11.60 -2.28 9.40
C MET A 1 -10.96 -1.20 8.54
N HIS A 2 -11.45 0.03 8.61
CA HIS A 2 -10.82 1.16 7.92
C HIS A 2 -9.65 1.70 8.75
N ALA A 3 -8.77 2.48 8.12
CA ALA A 3 -7.62 3.10 8.81
C ALA A 3 -8.03 4.03 9.97
N ASP A 4 -9.29 4.47 10.02
CA ASP A 4 -9.87 5.26 11.09
C ASP A 4 -10.56 4.41 12.18
N TYR A 5 -10.30 3.10 12.19
CA TYR A 5 -10.87 2.09 13.09
C TYR A 5 -12.38 1.87 12.96
N SER A 6 -13.04 2.50 11.98
CA SER A 6 -14.44 2.22 11.69
C SER A 6 -14.62 0.85 11.03
N THR A 7 -15.75 0.22 11.31
CA THR A 7 -16.21 -0.99 10.62
C THR A 7 -17.31 -0.62 9.64
N ALA A 8 -17.29 -1.25 8.48
CA ALA A 8 -18.39 -1.16 7.52
C ALA A 8 -18.95 -2.55 7.27
N GLU A 9 -20.27 -2.59 7.06
CA GLU A 9 -20.93 -3.73 6.46
C GLU A 9 -20.80 -3.61 4.94
N ALA A 10 -20.44 -4.71 4.29
CA ALA A 10 -20.20 -4.73 2.86
C ALA A 10 -20.81 -5.98 2.23
N VAL A 11 -21.27 -5.83 0.98
CA VAL A 11 -21.56 -6.95 0.09
C VAL A 11 -20.31 -7.19 -0.74
N ILE A 12 -19.84 -8.43 -0.78
CA ILE A 12 -18.68 -8.82 -1.58
C ILE A 12 -19.17 -9.41 -2.89
N ALA A 13 -18.62 -8.93 -4.00
CA ALA A 13 -18.92 -9.43 -5.35
C ALA A 13 -17.63 -9.55 -6.17
N PRO A 14 -17.58 -10.46 -7.17
CA PRO A 14 -16.48 -10.51 -8.12
C PRO A 14 -16.55 -9.29 -9.05
N GLU A 15 -15.42 -8.60 -9.18
CA GLU A 15 -15.26 -7.41 -10.00
C GLU A 15 -14.15 -7.56 -11.05
N HIS A 16 -14.19 -6.67 -12.04
CA HIS A 16 -13.15 -6.50 -13.04
C HIS A 16 -12.38 -5.21 -12.78
N LEU A 17 -11.06 -5.34 -12.58
CA LEU A 17 -10.18 -4.18 -12.38
C LEU A 17 -9.30 -3.99 -13.60
N GLN A 18 -9.33 -2.78 -14.14
CA GLN A 18 -8.53 -2.38 -15.29
C GLN A 18 -7.46 -1.38 -14.87
N PHE A 19 -6.21 -1.64 -15.29
CA PHE A 19 -5.06 -0.77 -15.03
C PHE A 19 -4.35 -0.43 -16.33
N GLU A 20 -4.00 0.84 -16.49
CA GLU A 20 -3.06 1.28 -17.52
C GLU A 20 -1.63 1.07 -17.02
N THR A 21 -0.81 0.43 -17.83
CA THR A 21 0.61 0.28 -17.55
C THR A 21 1.41 1.44 -18.17
N PRO A 22 2.62 1.74 -17.68
CA PRO A 22 3.47 2.77 -18.26
C PRO A 22 3.82 2.58 -19.74
N GLY A 23 3.64 1.38 -20.30
CA GLY A 23 3.87 1.06 -21.71
C GLY A 23 2.63 1.21 -22.60
N GLU A 24 1.57 1.86 -22.12
CA GLU A 24 0.25 1.98 -22.78
C GLU A 24 -0.53 0.66 -22.92
N ASP A 25 0.02 -0.46 -22.45
CA ASP A 25 -0.73 -1.71 -22.34
C ASP A 25 -1.76 -1.62 -21.21
N THR A 26 -2.93 -2.22 -21.43
CA THR A 26 -4.00 -2.32 -20.43
C THR A 26 -4.02 -3.74 -19.85
N ILE A 27 -3.98 -3.83 -18.53
CA ILE A 27 -4.15 -5.10 -17.81
C ILE A 27 -5.56 -5.14 -17.23
N ILE A 28 -6.28 -6.24 -17.47
CA ILE A 28 -7.58 -6.52 -16.88
C ILE A 28 -7.44 -7.72 -15.95
N ILE A 29 -7.82 -7.53 -14.69
CA ILE A 29 -7.84 -8.57 -13.66
C ILE A 29 -9.31 -8.94 -13.42
N THR A 30 -9.63 -10.21 -13.60
CA THR A 30 -10.99 -10.72 -13.44
C THR A 30 -11.16 -11.43 -12.10
N GLU A 31 -12.42 -11.56 -11.69
CA GLU A 31 -12.83 -12.31 -10.49
C GLU A 31 -12.11 -11.82 -9.23
N VAL A 32 -11.94 -10.49 -9.10
CA VAL A 32 -11.41 -9.88 -7.88
C VAL A 32 -12.57 -9.73 -6.91
N MET A 33 -12.51 -10.39 -5.76
CA MET A 33 -13.54 -10.22 -4.73
C MET A 33 -13.39 -8.83 -4.12
N PHE A 34 -14.33 -7.94 -4.41
CA PHE A 34 -14.31 -6.54 -3.95
C PHE A 34 -15.56 -6.25 -3.12
N GLY A 35 -15.39 -5.46 -2.06
CA GLY A 35 -16.48 -5.11 -1.14
C GLY A 35 -17.12 -3.77 -1.49
N CYS A 36 -18.44 -3.75 -1.66
CA CYS A 36 -19.23 -2.52 -1.75
C CYS A 36 -19.74 -2.13 -0.36
N GLY A 37 -19.24 -1.02 0.19
CA GLY A 37 -19.61 -0.53 1.52
C GLY A 37 -21.02 0.05 1.55
N LEU A 38 -21.91 -0.55 2.35
CA LEU A 38 -23.32 -0.13 2.46
C LEU A 38 -23.52 1.01 3.47
N VAL A 39 -22.77 0.99 4.57
CA VAL A 39 -22.86 1.98 5.65
C VAL A 39 -21.49 2.57 5.89
N ASN A 40 -21.33 3.83 5.46
CA ASN A 40 -20.11 4.60 5.65
C ASN A 40 -20.34 5.59 6.80
N ILE A 41 -19.84 5.25 8.00
CA ILE A 41 -20.03 6.05 9.24
C ILE A 41 -19.39 7.44 9.11
N ARG A 42 -18.41 7.59 8.22
CA ARG A 42 -17.78 8.86 7.87
C ARG A 42 -17.82 9.08 6.38
N LYS A 43 -18.36 10.23 5.95
CA LYS A 43 -18.20 10.70 4.58
C LYS A 43 -16.73 11.08 4.39
N SER A 44 -16.09 10.48 3.39
CA SER A 44 -14.82 10.97 2.86
C SER A 44 -14.95 12.47 2.57
N THR A 45 -14.11 13.29 3.18
CA THR A 45 -14.01 14.72 2.87
C THR A 45 -13.10 14.97 1.64
N GLY A 46 -12.64 13.90 0.98
CA GLY A 46 -11.71 13.92 -0.14
C GLY A 46 -12.31 13.35 -1.44
N LYS A 47 -11.49 13.30 -2.50
CA LYS A 47 -11.86 12.82 -3.85
C LYS A 47 -11.77 11.30 -4.02
N TRP A 48 -11.98 10.54 -2.95
CA TRP A 48 -11.78 9.08 -2.95
C TRP A 48 -13.07 8.39 -2.53
N ASP A 49 -13.46 7.35 -3.26
CA ASP A 49 -14.72 6.63 -3.09
C ASP A 49 -14.56 5.28 -2.37
N GLY A 50 -13.33 4.92 -1.99
CA GLY A 50 -13.07 3.65 -1.33
C GLY A 50 -11.62 3.45 -0.92
N VAL A 51 -11.30 2.22 -0.49
CA VAL A 51 -9.96 1.79 -0.09
C VAL A 51 -9.50 0.69 -1.03
N PHE A 52 -8.28 0.83 -1.55
CA PHE A 52 -7.61 -0.21 -2.31
C PHE A 52 -6.64 -0.97 -1.39
N GLY A 53 -7.04 -2.17 -0.97
CA GLY A 53 -6.25 -3.00 -0.05
C GLY A 53 -5.07 -3.68 -0.73
N LEU A 54 -3.87 -3.58 -0.11
CA LEU A 54 -2.63 -4.23 -0.58
C LEU A 54 -2.23 -5.45 0.29
N GLY A 55 -3.21 -6.04 0.98
CA GLY A 55 -2.98 -7.19 1.86
C GLY A 55 -2.58 -8.46 1.10
N ASP A 56 -2.23 -9.48 1.87
CA ASP A 56 -1.70 -10.77 1.40
C ASP A 56 -2.76 -11.88 1.30
N SER A 57 -4.06 -11.55 1.41
CA SER A 57 -5.12 -12.53 1.22
C SER A 57 -5.09 -13.11 -0.20
N VAL A 58 -5.48 -14.38 -0.34
CA VAL A 58 -5.51 -15.08 -1.65
C VAL A 58 -6.44 -14.41 -2.67
N ASP A 59 -7.44 -13.66 -2.18
CA ASP A 59 -8.38 -12.91 -3.00
C ASP A 59 -7.88 -11.49 -3.33
N SER A 60 -6.72 -11.08 -2.81
CA SER A 60 -6.19 -9.73 -3.01
C SER A 60 -5.67 -9.53 -4.44
N VAL A 61 -5.73 -8.28 -4.91
CA VAL A 61 -5.18 -7.89 -6.21
C VAL A 61 -3.67 -8.14 -6.28
N VAL A 62 -2.97 -7.92 -5.17
CA VAL A 62 -1.53 -8.16 -5.06
C VAL A 62 -1.21 -9.64 -5.27
N TYR A 63 -2.00 -10.54 -4.66
CA TYR A 63 -1.80 -11.98 -4.82
C TYR A 63 -1.96 -12.41 -6.30
N LYS A 64 -3.05 -11.97 -6.95
CA LYS A 64 -3.35 -12.25 -8.36
C LYS A 64 -2.29 -11.71 -9.34
N LEU A 65 -1.57 -10.65 -8.96
CA LEU A 65 -0.53 -10.03 -9.79
C LEU A 65 0.90 -10.49 -9.45
N GLY A 66 1.08 -11.59 -8.70
CA GLY A 66 2.41 -12.14 -8.42
C GLY A 66 2.92 -11.90 -6.99
N SER A 67 2.03 -11.53 -6.07
CA SER A 67 2.28 -11.47 -4.62
C SER A 67 3.41 -10.52 -4.20
N ARG A 68 3.66 -9.47 -4.97
CA ARG A 68 4.70 -8.46 -4.72
C ARG A 68 4.22 -7.08 -5.11
N PHE A 69 4.59 -6.07 -4.33
CA PHE A 69 4.37 -4.67 -4.68
C PHE A 69 5.49 -3.79 -4.12
N SER A 70 5.69 -2.63 -4.72
CA SER A 70 6.47 -1.53 -4.15
C SER A 70 5.65 -0.26 -4.21
N TYR A 71 5.73 0.56 -3.16
CA TYR A 71 5.03 1.84 -3.12
C TYR A 71 5.99 2.96 -2.73
N CYS A 72 6.27 3.83 -3.69
CA CYS A 72 6.97 5.09 -3.44
C CYS A 72 5.93 6.14 -3.03
N ILE A 73 5.98 6.57 -1.77
CA ILE A 73 5.09 7.59 -1.21
C ILE A 73 5.87 8.91 -1.13
N GLY A 74 5.46 9.88 -1.96
CA GLY A 74 5.96 11.25 -1.96
C GLY A 74 5.06 12.16 -1.14
N ASN A 75 4.76 13.36 -1.67
CA ASN A 75 3.90 14.31 -0.97
C ASN A 75 2.44 13.83 -0.94
N ILE A 76 2.00 13.33 0.21
CA ILE A 76 0.62 12.85 0.42
C ILE A 76 -0.44 13.96 0.41
N LEU A 77 -0.02 15.23 0.55
CA LEU A 77 -0.92 16.37 0.48
C LEU A 77 -1.19 16.82 -0.97
N ASP A 78 -0.38 16.34 -1.92
CA ASP A 78 -0.54 16.60 -3.35
C ASP A 78 -1.02 15.32 -4.06
N PRO A 79 -2.31 15.19 -4.39
CA PRO A 79 -2.85 14.01 -5.05
C PRO A 79 -2.35 13.85 -6.49
N SER A 80 -1.76 14.90 -7.09
CA SER A 80 -1.17 14.89 -8.43
C SER A 80 0.35 14.72 -8.42
N TYR A 81 0.95 14.43 -7.26
CA TYR A 81 2.40 14.29 -7.15
C TYR A 81 2.90 13.08 -7.95
N SER A 82 3.60 13.35 -9.04
CA SER A 82 4.02 12.35 -10.03
C SER A 82 4.97 11.28 -9.50
N PHE A 83 5.59 11.51 -8.34
CA PHE A 83 6.47 10.54 -7.69
C PHE A 83 5.72 9.54 -6.79
N ASN A 84 4.43 9.73 -6.56
CA ASN A 84 3.59 8.72 -5.92
C ASN A 84 3.40 7.56 -6.91
N ARG A 85 4.11 6.45 -6.71
CA ARG A 85 4.11 5.33 -7.66
C ARG A 85 3.93 4.00 -6.94
N LEU A 86 2.82 3.33 -7.23
CA LEU A 86 2.57 1.94 -6.86
C LEU A 86 2.93 1.05 -8.05
N THR A 87 3.76 0.04 -7.82
CA THR A 87 4.11 -0.98 -8.81
C THR A 87 3.78 -2.34 -8.21
N ILE A 88 3.11 -3.21 -8.95
CA ILE A 88 2.65 -4.52 -8.49
C ILE A 88 3.15 -5.59 -9.48
N GLY A 89 3.61 -6.72 -8.97
CA GLY A 89 4.00 -7.89 -9.75
C GLY A 89 5.44 -7.93 -10.22
N GLU A 90 5.68 -8.48 -11.41
CA GLU A 90 7.02 -8.85 -11.90
C GLU A 90 7.98 -7.66 -12.08
N GLY A 91 7.47 -6.45 -12.25
CA GLY A 91 8.27 -5.22 -12.34
C GLY A 91 8.83 -4.72 -11.01
N VAL A 92 8.52 -5.40 -9.89
CA VAL A 92 8.95 -5.01 -8.55
C VAL A 92 10.34 -5.59 -8.26
N THR A 93 11.34 -4.72 -8.20
CA THR A 93 12.71 -5.06 -7.79
C THR A 93 12.94 -4.70 -6.33
N VAL A 94 13.62 -5.59 -5.60
CA VAL A 94 14.14 -5.28 -4.27
C VAL A 94 15.54 -4.75 -4.45
N GLU A 95 15.74 -3.48 -4.11
CA GLU A 95 17.06 -2.86 -4.10
C GLU A 95 17.60 -2.80 -2.66
N GLY A 96 18.87 -3.15 -2.47
CA GLY A 96 19.52 -3.12 -1.16
C GLY A 96 19.29 -4.36 -0.30
N TYR A 97 19.30 -4.18 1.02
CA TYR A 97 19.17 -5.28 1.98
C TYR A 97 17.70 -5.62 2.25
N SER A 98 17.38 -6.90 2.23
CA SER A 98 16.07 -7.42 2.61
C SER A 98 16.03 -7.73 4.10
N THR A 99 14.90 -7.44 4.74
CA THR A 99 14.58 -7.87 6.10
C THR A 99 13.40 -8.83 6.02
N PRO A 100 13.42 -9.97 6.74
CA PRO A 100 12.25 -10.83 6.84
C PRO A 100 11.02 -10.03 7.30
N TYR A 101 9.90 -10.24 6.62
CA TYR A 101 8.61 -9.69 7.01
C TYR A 101 7.66 -10.82 7.35
N GLU A 102 6.77 -10.57 8.30
CA GLU A 102 5.74 -11.51 8.72
C GLU A 102 4.38 -10.80 8.65
N THR A 103 3.32 -11.58 8.38
CA THR A 103 1.94 -11.10 8.45
C THR A 103 1.20 -11.83 9.55
N ASP A 104 0.55 -11.06 10.42
CA ASP A 104 -0.35 -11.58 11.45
C ASP A 104 -1.61 -10.71 11.51
N GLY A 105 -2.78 -11.34 11.51
CA GLY A 105 -4.07 -10.66 11.54
C GLY A 105 -4.29 -9.60 10.44
N GLY A 106 -3.64 -9.74 9.28
CA GLY A 106 -3.69 -8.76 8.18
C GLY A 106 -2.81 -7.52 8.36
N SER A 107 -1.94 -7.51 9.38
CA SER A 107 -0.92 -6.48 9.61
C SER A 107 0.46 -7.00 9.23
N SER A 108 1.32 -6.12 8.72
CA SER A 108 2.70 -6.46 8.32
C SER A 108 3.69 -6.06 9.42
N TYR A 109 4.58 -6.98 9.77
CA TYR A 109 5.58 -6.82 10.82
C TYR A 109 6.99 -7.02 10.27
N ILE A 110 7.94 -6.28 10.83
CA ILE A 110 9.38 -6.45 10.59
C ILE A 110 10.10 -6.49 11.94
N THR A 111 11.19 -7.25 12.00
CA THR A 111 12.05 -7.27 13.18
C THR A 111 13.08 -6.14 13.10
N LEU A 112 13.06 -5.25 14.09
CA LEU A 112 14.07 -4.19 14.24
C LEU A 112 15.16 -4.67 15.21
N GLU A 113 16.41 -4.75 14.74
CA GLU A 113 17.55 -5.16 15.59
C GLU A 113 18.05 -4.03 16.50
N GLY A 114 17.89 -2.77 16.08
CA GLY A 114 18.34 -1.62 16.85
C GLY A 114 17.93 -0.29 16.25
N ILE A 115 17.76 0.71 17.11
CA ILE A 115 17.47 2.09 16.72
C ILE A 115 18.65 2.95 17.13
N ALA A 116 19.34 3.54 16.17
CA ALA A 116 20.46 4.44 16.43
C ALA A 116 20.04 5.90 16.24
N ARG A 117 20.44 6.76 17.18
CA ARG A 117 20.35 8.22 17.02
C ARG A 117 21.72 8.77 16.66
N LEU A 118 21.81 9.46 15.53
CA LEU A 118 23.05 10.13 15.14
C LEU A 118 23.45 11.17 16.21
N ARG A 119 24.53 10.91 16.93
CA ARG A 119 25.11 11.87 17.87
C ARG A 119 26.03 12.82 17.11
N ARG A 120 25.54 14.00 16.74
CA ARG A 120 26.41 15.09 16.26
C ARG A 120 27.34 15.51 17.40
N ARG A 121 28.64 15.17 17.31
CA ARG A 121 29.66 15.80 18.15
C ARG A 121 29.75 17.27 17.74
N LYS A 122 29.31 18.19 18.60
CA LYS A 122 29.76 19.59 18.50
C LYS A 122 31.25 19.57 18.86
N THR A 123 32.13 19.60 17.88
CA THR A 123 33.52 19.99 18.09
C THR A 123 33.49 21.43 18.60
N LYS A 124 33.64 21.64 19.91
CA LYS A 124 34.06 22.93 20.43
C LYS A 124 35.50 23.11 19.95
N HIS A 125 35.70 23.94 18.94
CA HIS A 125 37.00 24.57 18.74
C HIS A 125 37.22 25.47 19.96
N ILE A 126 38.07 25.01 20.88
CA ILE A 126 38.64 25.84 21.94
C ILE A 126 39.88 26.46 21.29
N PHE A 127 39.80 27.75 20.99
CA PHE A 127 40.96 28.65 20.97
C PHE A 127 40.76 29.61 22.14
#